data_AF-A0A8T5RY40-F1
#
_entry.id   AF-A0A8T5RY40-F1
#
_cell.length_a   1.000
_cell.length_b   1.000
_cell.length_c   1.000
_cell.angle_alpha   90.00
_cell.angle_beta   90.00
_cell.angle_gamma   90.00
#
_symmetry.space_group_name_H-M   'P 1'
#
loop_
_entity.id
_entity.type
_entity.pdbx_description
1 polymer ?
#
loop_
_entity_poly.entity_id
_entity_poly.type
_entity_poly.pdbx_seq_one_letter_code
_entity_poly.pdbx_strand_id
1 'polypeptide(L)'
;MIDENRIRENLKTFSFPRLSGTEAEKKALELAAKKVEDLNLKPLTQEFLFSTFFGRTYPKLVFLLGFIVLFLFFLNFVSFIIPLFLIIISVILGLLFMLARKPESVRLPKVLNSTNIYAKVGLKPNKSQSDISTKDKLIHERNILFICHLDSKGQRFSILYRIR
;
A
#
# COMPACT_ATOMS: atom_id res chain seq x y z
N MET A 1 26.23 8.72 -13.35
CA MET A 1 25.29 9.60 -14.06
C MET A 1 23.97 8.85 -14.23
N ILE A 2 22.83 9.51 -14.10
CA ILE A 2 21.52 8.86 -14.32
C ILE A 2 21.37 8.59 -15.82
N ASP A 3 21.10 7.35 -16.20
CA ASP A 3 20.92 6.93 -17.59
C ASP A 3 19.44 6.96 -17.97
N GLU A 4 19.07 7.90 -18.86
CA GLU A 4 17.71 8.08 -19.33
C GLU A 4 17.18 6.87 -20.09
N ASN A 5 18.01 6.24 -20.93
CA ASN A 5 17.61 5.08 -21.72
C ASN A 5 17.23 3.92 -20.81
N ARG A 6 18.06 3.68 -19.78
CA ARG A 6 17.77 2.67 -18.75
C ARG A 6 16.47 2.95 -18.00
N ILE A 7 16.19 4.22 -17.68
CA ILE A 7 14.91 4.61 -17.04
C ILE A 7 13.74 4.34 -17.97
N ARG A 8 13.83 4.78 -19.24
CA ARG A 8 12.78 4.61 -20.24
C ARG A 8 12.49 3.14 -20.50
N GLU A 9 13.52 2.30 -20.60
CA GLU A 9 13.37 0.85 -20.74
C GLU A 9 12.69 0.24 -19.52
N ASN A 10 13.14 0.57 -18.30
CA ASN A 10 12.50 0.09 -17.09
C ASN A 10 11.02 0.49 -17.05
N LEU A 11 10.69 1.76 -17.36
CA LEU A 11 9.30 2.21 -17.42
C LEU A 11 8.47 1.41 -18.43
N LYS A 12 9.01 1.13 -19.63
CA LYS A 12 8.34 0.30 -20.64
C LYS A 12 8.15 -1.14 -20.15
N THR A 13 9.17 -1.76 -19.56
CA THR A 13 9.09 -3.11 -18.99
C THR A 13 8.00 -3.19 -17.93
N PHE A 14 7.87 -2.13 -17.13
CA PHE A 14 6.87 -1.96 -16.09
C PHE A 14 5.64 -1.17 -16.62
N SER A 15 5.26 -1.30 -17.90
CA SER A 15 4.04 -0.65 -18.42
C SER A 15 2.99 -1.69 -18.77
N PHE A 16 2.31 -2.19 -17.75
CA PHE A 16 1.16 -3.09 -17.88
C PHE A 16 0.25 -2.97 -16.65
N PRO A 17 -1.04 -3.37 -16.74
CA PRO A 17 -1.95 -3.36 -15.59
C PRO A 17 -1.44 -4.30 -14.50
N ARG A 18 -1.24 -3.80 -13.27
CA ARG A 18 -0.71 -4.55 -12.12
C ARG A 18 -1.56 -4.34 -10.89
N LEU A 19 -2.81 -4.69 -11.02
CA LEU A 19 -3.75 -4.55 -9.92
C LEU A 19 -3.30 -5.46 -8.76
N SER A 20 -3.27 -4.94 -7.54
CA SER A 20 -2.84 -5.75 -6.40
C SER A 20 -3.68 -7.00 -6.19
N GLY A 21 -3.01 -8.10 -5.82
CA GLY A 21 -3.57 -9.43 -5.67
C GLY A 21 -3.89 -10.17 -6.97
N THR A 22 -3.27 -9.78 -8.10
CA THR A 22 -3.45 -10.43 -9.40
C THR A 22 -2.16 -11.08 -9.90
N GLU A 23 -2.26 -12.00 -10.85
CA GLU A 23 -1.09 -12.62 -11.52
C GLU A 23 -0.17 -11.58 -12.17
N ALA A 24 -0.70 -10.43 -12.60
CA ALA A 24 0.12 -9.36 -13.14
C ALA A 24 0.97 -8.67 -12.05
N GLU A 25 0.48 -8.54 -10.82
CA GLU A 25 1.32 -8.07 -9.70
C GLU A 25 2.45 -9.06 -9.41
N LYS A 26 2.17 -10.37 -9.44
CA LYS A 26 3.18 -11.41 -9.28
C LYS A 26 4.25 -11.34 -10.37
N LYS A 27 3.85 -11.17 -11.63
CA LYS A 27 4.79 -10.94 -12.75
C LYS A 27 5.66 -9.70 -12.52
N ALA A 28 5.08 -8.61 -12.01
CA ALA A 28 5.83 -7.40 -11.72
C ALA A 28 6.84 -7.60 -10.57
N LEU A 29 6.46 -8.37 -9.55
CA LEU A 29 7.36 -8.75 -8.46
C LEU A 29 8.57 -9.54 -8.97
N GLU A 30 8.35 -10.54 -9.82
CA GLU A 30 9.41 -11.36 -10.41
C GLU A 30 10.38 -10.50 -11.26
N LEU A 31 9.84 -9.60 -12.08
CA LEU A 31 10.64 -8.64 -12.84
C LEU A 31 11.46 -7.72 -11.94
N ALA A 32 10.86 -7.23 -10.84
CA ALA A 32 11.55 -6.37 -9.89
C ALA A 32 12.66 -7.12 -9.13
N ALA A 33 12.41 -8.36 -8.71
CA ALA A 33 13.40 -9.21 -8.06
C ALA A 33 14.63 -9.43 -8.94
N LYS A 34 14.40 -9.77 -10.22
CA LYS A 34 15.47 -9.90 -11.20
C LYS A 34 16.26 -8.61 -11.38
N LYS A 35 15.60 -7.46 -11.48
CA LYS A 35 16.28 -6.15 -11.58
C LYS A 35 17.08 -5.79 -10.35
N VAL A 36 16.69 -6.25 -9.16
CA VAL A 36 17.47 -6.09 -7.93
C VAL A 36 18.70 -7.00 -7.95
N GLU A 37 18.56 -8.25 -8.42
CA GLU A 37 19.68 -9.17 -8.61
C GLU A 37 20.69 -8.65 -9.63
N ASP A 38 20.22 -8.07 -10.74
CA ASP A 38 21.06 -7.42 -11.77
C ASP A 38 21.91 -6.27 -11.18
N LEU A 39 21.52 -5.71 -10.04
CA LEU A 39 22.28 -4.69 -9.29
C LEU A 39 23.28 -5.30 -8.30
N ASN A 40 23.51 -6.61 -8.33
CA ASN A 40 24.28 -7.37 -7.35
C ASN A 40 23.76 -7.22 -5.91
N LEU A 41 22.44 -7.01 -5.76
CA LEU A 41 21.77 -6.98 -4.46
C LEU A 41 20.95 -8.25 -4.25
N LYS A 42 20.79 -8.64 -2.99
CA LYS A 42 19.92 -9.77 -2.63
C LYS A 42 18.49 -9.26 -2.43
N PRO A 43 17.51 -9.63 -3.29
CA PRO A 43 16.12 -9.30 -3.05
C PRO A 43 15.59 -10.08 -1.85
N LEU A 44 14.79 -9.41 -1.04
CA LEU A 44 14.04 -9.98 0.07
C LEU A 44 12.57 -9.64 -0.14
N THR A 45 11.70 -10.59 0.16
CA THR A 45 10.25 -10.44 0.01
C THR A 45 9.55 -10.44 1.36
N GLN A 46 8.40 -9.77 1.43
CA GLN A 46 7.51 -9.81 2.56
C GLN A 46 6.07 -9.92 2.07
N GLU A 47 5.47 -11.06 2.31
CA GLU A 47 4.07 -11.31 2.00
C GLU A 47 3.15 -10.65 3.03
N PHE A 48 2.03 -10.11 2.57
CA PHE A 48 0.99 -9.58 3.42
C PHE A 48 -0.40 -9.79 2.79
N LEU A 49 -1.37 -9.97 3.68
CA LEU A 49 -2.77 -10.08 3.30
C LEU A 49 -3.45 -8.73 3.46
N PHE A 50 -4.29 -8.35 2.50
CA PHE A 50 -5.05 -7.12 2.54
C PHE A 50 -6.48 -7.33 2.02
N SER A 51 -7.39 -6.44 2.42
CA SER A 51 -8.74 -6.36 1.86
C SER A 51 -8.88 -5.17 0.92
N THR A 52 -9.62 -5.36 -0.17
CA THR A 52 -9.99 -4.27 -1.09
C THR A 52 -11.18 -3.45 -0.61
N PHE A 53 -11.83 -3.83 0.50
CA PHE A 53 -13.06 -3.19 0.97
C PHE A 53 -12.91 -1.69 1.18
N PHE A 54 -11.89 -1.24 1.91
CA PHE A 54 -11.68 0.19 2.16
C PHE A 54 -11.26 0.98 0.92
N GLY A 55 -10.59 0.33 -0.04
CA GLY A 55 -10.18 0.98 -1.28
C GLY A 55 -11.27 1.04 -2.35
N ARG A 56 -12.22 0.08 -2.36
CA ARG A 56 -13.19 -0.09 -3.46
C ARG A 56 -14.65 -0.05 -3.04
N THR A 57 -15.01 -0.71 -1.95
CA THR A 57 -16.41 -0.91 -1.55
C THR A 57 -16.90 0.18 -0.62
N TYR A 58 -16.08 0.52 0.39
CA TYR A 58 -16.38 1.55 1.37
C TYR A 58 -16.70 2.91 0.74
N PRO A 59 -15.91 3.46 -0.20
CA PRO A 59 -16.24 4.74 -0.81
C PRO A 59 -17.57 4.72 -1.58
N LYS A 60 -17.89 3.60 -2.26
CA LYS A 60 -19.17 3.42 -2.96
C LYS A 60 -20.35 3.40 -1.99
N LEU A 61 -20.22 2.72 -0.86
CA LEU A 61 -21.25 2.69 0.19
C LEU A 61 -21.46 4.07 0.80
N VAL A 62 -20.38 4.75 1.19
CA VAL A 62 -20.48 6.10 1.77
C VAL A 62 -21.09 7.08 0.77
N PHE A 63 -20.66 7.02 -0.50
CA PHE A 63 -21.21 7.84 -1.57
C PHE A 63 -22.71 7.57 -1.79
N LEU A 64 -23.12 6.31 -1.87
CA LEU A 64 -24.53 5.93 -2.01
C LEU A 64 -25.37 6.42 -0.83
N LEU A 65 -24.89 6.22 0.40
CA LEU A 65 -25.59 6.69 1.60
C LEU A 65 -25.70 8.22 1.62
N GLY A 66 -24.63 8.93 1.28
CA GLY A 66 -24.65 10.39 1.17
C GLY A 66 -25.61 10.88 0.08
N PHE A 67 -25.64 10.21 -1.07
CA PHE A 67 -26.60 10.50 -2.13
C PHE A 67 -28.06 10.31 -1.65
N ILE A 68 -28.35 9.21 -0.92
CA ILE A 68 -29.69 8.98 -0.37
C ILE A 68 -30.08 10.10 0.60
N VAL A 69 -29.17 10.57 1.46
CA VAL A 69 -29.43 11.71 2.36
C VAL A 69 -29.81 12.96 1.56
N LEU A 70 -29.02 13.31 0.54
CA LEU A 70 -29.31 14.46 -0.32
C LEU A 70 -30.64 14.30 -1.07
N PHE A 71 -30.93 13.09 -1.55
CA PHE A 71 -32.17 12.78 -2.24
C PHE A 71 -33.39 12.91 -1.33
N LEU A 72 -33.30 12.45 -0.07
CA LEU A 72 -34.36 12.60 0.91
C LEU A 72 -34.63 14.09 1.22
N PHE A 73 -33.58 14.90 1.36
CA PHE A 73 -33.73 16.34 1.54
C PHE A 73 -34.33 17.02 0.30
N PHE A 74 -33.94 16.60 -0.90
CA PHE A 74 -34.49 17.12 -2.14
C PHE A 74 -36.00 16.88 -2.26
N LEU A 75 -36.49 15.71 -1.83
CA LEU A 75 -37.92 15.39 -1.85
C LEU A 75 -38.75 16.27 -0.90
N ASN A 76 -38.13 16.93 0.07
CA ASN A 76 -38.74 17.92 0.97
C ASN A 76 -40.08 17.47 1.60
N PHE A 77 -40.22 16.18 1.93
CA PHE A 77 -41.40 15.68 2.59
C PHE A 77 -41.34 15.94 4.10
N VAL A 78 -42.36 16.57 4.68
CA VAL A 78 -42.51 16.72 6.15
C VAL A 78 -43.05 15.43 6.78
N SER A 79 -42.56 14.28 6.30
CA SER A 79 -43.02 12.96 6.73
C SER A 79 -42.04 12.35 7.72
N PHE A 80 -42.58 11.62 8.71
CA PHE A 80 -41.83 10.81 9.67
C PHE A 80 -40.87 9.81 9.00
N ILE A 81 -41.08 9.51 7.72
CA ILE A 81 -40.20 8.65 6.91
C ILE A 81 -38.78 9.22 6.83
N ILE A 82 -38.61 10.52 6.61
CA ILE A 82 -37.26 11.12 6.48
C ILE A 82 -36.40 10.92 7.74
N PRO A 83 -36.84 11.32 8.95
CA PRO A 83 -36.03 11.13 10.14
C PRO A 83 -35.74 9.65 10.43
N LEU A 84 -36.66 8.73 10.14
CA LEU A 84 -36.41 7.29 10.26
C LEU A 84 -35.25 6.83 9.37
N PHE A 85 -35.24 7.22 8.08
CA PHE A 85 -34.13 6.89 7.17
C PHE A 85 -32.81 7.54 7.60
N LEU A 86 -32.83 8.78 8.08
CA LEU A 86 -31.62 9.45 8.58
C LEU A 86 -31.01 8.71 9.79
N ILE A 87 -31.84 8.22 10.71
CA ILE A 87 -31.38 7.41 11.85
C ILE A 87 -30.71 6.12 11.34
N ILE A 88 -31.36 5.41 10.41
CA ILE A 88 -30.82 4.17 9.84
C ILE A 88 -29.46 4.43 9.16
N ILE A 89 -29.38 5.47 8.33
CA ILE A 89 -28.15 5.86 7.63
C ILE A 89 -27.06 6.23 8.65
N SER A 90 -27.39 6.96 9.71
CA SER A 90 -26.44 7.32 10.76
C SER A 90 -25.89 6.10 11.49
N VAL A 91 -26.73 5.11 11.79
CA VAL A 91 -26.29 3.84 12.40
C VAL A 91 -25.34 3.09 11.46
N ILE A 92 -25.69 2.97 10.18
CA ILE A 92 -24.83 2.30 9.18
C ILE A 92 -23.49 3.03 9.04
N LEU A 93 -23.50 4.36 8.91
CA LEU A 93 -22.28 5.16 8.83
C LEU A 93 -21.43 5.05 10.10
N GLY A 94 -22.05 5.01 11.28
CA GLY A 94 -21.37 4.80 12.56
C GLY A 94 -20.64 3.47 12.61
N LEU A 95 -21.29 2.37 12.19
CA LEU A 95 -20.67 1.05 12.09
C LEU A 95 -19.52 1.03 11.08
N LEU A 96 -19.73 1.62 9.89
CA LEU A 96 -18.69 1.74 8.86
C LEU A 96 -17.50 2.55 9.33
N PHE A 97 -17.72 3.64 10.08
CA PHE A 97 -16.66 4.45 10.66
C PHE A 97 -15.87 3.69 11.74
N MET A 98 -16.55 2.93 12.60
CA MET A 98 -15.90 2.07 13.58
C MET A 98 -15.02 1.02 12.93
N LEU A 99 -15.48 0.39 11.84
CA LEU A 99 -14.67 -0.52 11.04
C LEU A 99 -13.47 0.18 10.39
N ALA A 100 -13.66 1.40 9.91
CA ALA A 100 -12.61 2.20 9.26
C ALA A 100 -11.48 2.63 10.21
N ARG A 101 -11.65 2.60 11.53
CA ARG A 101 -10.59 2.93 12.50
C ARG A 101 -9.41 1.95 12.48
N LYS A 102 -9.64 0.70 12.08
CA LYS A 102 -8.60 -0.34 12.01
C LYS A 102 -8.71 -1.06 10.66
N PRO A 103 -8.40 -0.37 9.55
CA PRO A 103 -8.70 -0.89 8.23
C PRO A 103 -7.92 -2.18 7.90
N GLU A 104 -6.71 -2.31 8.47
CA GLU A 104 -5.87 -3.50 8.33
C GLU A 104 -6.44 -4.75 9.00
N SER A 105 -7.33 -4.59 9.98
CA SER A 105 -7.94 -5.72 10.71
C SER A 105 -9.14 -6.33 9.98
N VAL A 106 -9.71 -5.63 8.99
CA VAL A 106 -10.93 -6.07 8.31
C VAL A 106 -10.57 -6.97 7.14
N ARG A 107 -11.09 -8.21 7.17
CA ARG A 107 -10.86 -9.24 6.15
C ARG A 107 -12.02 -9.44 5.17
N LEU A 108 -13.04 -8.58 5.22
CA LEU A 108 -14.23 -8.67 4.38
C LEU A 108 -14.06 -7.89 3.07
N PRO A 109 -14.71 -8.25 1.95
CA PRO A 109 -15.29 -9.55 1.62
C PRO A 109 -14.27 -10.50 0.96
N LYS A 110 -13.20 -9.96 0.36
CA LYS A 110 -12.15 -10.72 -0.31
C LYS A 110 -10.80 -10.31 0.25
N VAL A 111 -10.08 -11.30 0.78
CA VAL A 111 -8.67 -11.17 1.16
C VAL A 111 -7.82 -11.48 -0.06
N LEU A 112 -6.87 -10.61 -0.35
CA LEU A 112 -5.87 -10.79 -1.39
C LEU A 112 -4.49 -10.87 -0.76
N ASN A 113 -3.59 -11.59 -1.43
CA ASN A 113 -2.17 -11.60 -1.07
C ASN A 113 -1.42 -10.60 -1.94
N SER A 114 -0.45 -9.90 -1.37
CA SER A 114 0.49 -9.03 -2.07
C SER A 114 1.85 -9.14 -1.39
N THR A 115 2.90 -8.79 -2.13
CA THR A 115 4.27 -8.98 -1.66
C THR A 115 5.05 -7.69 -1.84
N ASN A 116 5.66 -7.22 -0.76
CA ASN A 116 6.67 -6.17 -0.85
C ASN A 116 8.02 -6.81 -1.21
N ILE A 117 8.80 -6.09 -2.01
CA ILE A 117 10.21 -6.39 -2.23
C ILE A 117 11.07 -5.32 -1.58
N TYR A 118 12.18 -5.73 -0.97
CA TYR A 118 13.18 -4.83 -0.42
C TYR A 118 14.57 -5.44 -0.60
N ALA A 119 15.60 -4.61 -0.60
CA ALA A 119 16.98 -5.05 -0.70
C ALA A 119 17.82 -4.28 0.32
N LYS A 120 18.76 -4.98 0.96
CA LYS A 120 19.72 -4.32 1.85
C LYS A 120 20.92 -3.88 1.02
N VAL A 121 21.14 -2.58 0.92
CA VAL A 121 22.37 -2.02 0.34
C VAL A 121 23.40 -1.93 1.45
N GLY A 122 24.36 -2.86 1.46
CA GLY A 122 25.50 -2.75 2.35
C GLY A 122 26.39 -1.60 1.91
N LEU A 123 26.61 -0.59 2.77
CA LEU A 123 27.73 0.34 2.62
C LEU A 123 29.00 -0.41 3.03
N LYS A 124 29.52 -1.30 2.18
CA LYS A 124 30.91 -1.72 2.33
C LYS A 124 31.78 -0.63 1.72
N PRO A 125 32.48 0.21 2.51
CA PRO A 125 33.60 0.92 1.93
C PRO A 125 34.59 -0.14 1.43
N ASN A 126 35.14 0.10 0.25
CA ASN A 126 36.18 -0.72 -0.36
C ASN A 126 37.53 -0.54 0.37
N LYS A 127 37.51 -0.47 1.71
CA LYS A 127 38.68 -0.25 2.56
C LYS A 127 38.84 -1.45 3.51
N SER A 128 40.09 -1.89 3.61
CA SER A 128 40.58 -2.90 4.55
C SER A 128 39.94 -2.72 5.93
N GLN A 129 39.56 -3.83 6.54
CA GLN A 129 38.88 -3.96 7.84
C GLN A 129 39.63 -3.35 9.03
N SER A 130 40.82 -2.78 8.82
CA SER A 130 41.73 -2.24 9.84
C SER A 130 41.46 -0.79 10.26
N ASP A 131 40.72 0.01 9.47
CA ASP A 131 40.69 1.48 9.66
C ASP A 131 39.34 2.04 10.14
N ILE A 132 38.38 1.18 10.49
CA ILE A 132 37.02 1.64 10.84
C ILE A 132 36.94 1.90 12.35
N SER A 133 36.94 3.17 12.72
CA SER A 133 36.74 3.62 14.10
C SER A 133 35.38 3.15 14.64
N THR A 134 35.28 2.90 15.94
CA THR A 134 34.05 2.43 16.61
C THR A 134 32.85 3.38 16.44
N LYS A 135 33.07 4.65 16.05
CA LYS A 135 32.01 5.61 15.71
C LYS A 135 31.39 5.38 14.33
N ASP A 136 32.12 4.79 13.39
CA ASP A 136 31.64 4.56 12.02
C ASP A 136 30.70 3.34 11.91
N LYS A 137 30.82 2.36 12.83
CA LYS A 137 29.90 1.20 12.90
C LYS A 137 28.43 1.60 13.10
N LEU A 138 28.15 2.73 13.75
CA LEU A 138 26.79 3.22 13.99
C LEU A 138 26.18 3.92 12.76
N ILE A 139 26.99 4.35 11.79
CA ILE A 139 26.54 5.12 10.61
C ILE A 139 26.31 4.21 9.39
N HIS A 140 26.87 2.99 9.39
CA HIS A 140 26.94 2.11 8.21
C HIS A 140 25.74 1.20 7.96
N GLU A 141 24.77 1.10 8.86
CA GLU A 141 23.54 0.32 8.63
C GLU A 141 22.39 1.21 8.15
N ARG A 142 22.61 2.03 7.12
CA ARG A 142 21.48 2.66 6.42
C ARG A 142 20.84 1.62 5.50
N ASN A 143 19.91 0.85 6.04
CA ASN A 143 19.05 -0.03 5.24
C ASN A 143 18.20 0.86 4.33
N ILE A 144 18.59 1.04 3.06
CA ILE A 144 17.74 1.74 2.11
C ILE A 144 16.58 0.83 1.76
N LEU A 145 15.46 1.03 2.45
CA LEU A 145 14.21 0.33 2.20
C LEU A 145 13.56 0.91 0.95
N PHE A 146 13.87 0.33 -0.22
CA PHE A 146 13.09 0.58 -1.43
C PHE A 146 11.73 -0.11 -1.32
N ILE A 147 10.77 0.57 -0.69
CA ILE A 147 9.37 0.19 -0.78
C ILE A 147 8.89 0.60 -2.17
N CYS A 148 8.99 -0.31 -3.14
CA CYS A 148 8.26 -0.14 -4.39
C CYS A 148 6.81 -0.56 -4.14
N HIS A 149 6.02 0.34 -3.57
CA HIS A 149 4.59 0.13 -3.39
C HIS A 149 3.90 0.36 -4.74
N LEU A 150 3.65 -0.71 -5.48
CA LEU A 150 3.15 -0.56 -6.85
C LEU A 150 1.67 -0.19 -6.94
N ASP A 151 0.80 -0.49 -5.95
CA ASP A 151 -0.58 0.07 -5.88
C ASP A 151 -1.38 -0.34 -4.62
N SER A 152 -0.83 -0.24 -3.39
CA SER A 152 -1.59 -0.63 -2.21
C SER A 152 -1.47 0.39 -1.09
N LYS A 153 -2.60 1.00 -0.70
CA LYS A 153 -2.71 1.78 0.55
C LYS A 153 -2.77 0.88 1.80
N GLY A 154 -2.58 -0.43 1.64
CA GLY A 154 -2.62 -1.43 2.70
C GLY A 154 -1.24 -2.00 2.98
N GLN A 155 -0.29 -1.17 3.41
CA GLN A 155 1.00 -1.67 3.87
C GLN A 155 0.99 -1.88 5.38
N ARG A 156 1.41 -3.06 5.82
CA ARG A 156 1.49 -3.46 7.23
C ARG A 156 2.68 -2.88 8.00
N PHE A 157 3.62 -2.20 7.32
CA PHE A 157 4.72 -1.55 8.02
C PHE A 157 4.22 -0.30 8.73
N SER A 158 4.35 -0.29 10.06
CA SER A 158 4.21 0.94 10.83
C SER A 158 5.21 1.97 10.32
N ILE A 159 4.80 3.24 10.31
CA ILE A 159 5.60 4.36 9.81
C ILE A 159 7.01 4.38 10.45
N LEU A 160 7.11 3.95 11.71
CA LEU A 160 8.36 3.88 12.47
C LEU A 160 9.42 2.95 11.85
N TYR A 161 9.01 1.84 11.23
CA TYR A 161 9.94 0.91 10.56
C TYR A 161 10.29 1.33 9.13
N ARG A 162 9.67 2.38 8.58
CA ARG A 162 9.98 2.87 7.22
C ARG A 162 11.09 3.92 7.19
N ILE A 163 11.33 4.58 8.32
CA ILE A 163 12.24 5.74 8.44
C ILE A 163 13.58 5.34 9.08
N ARG A 164 13.66 4.17 9.72
CA ARG A 164 14.91 3.62 10.28
C ARG A 164 15.55 2.64 9.31
#